data_AF-A0A9E5IDM4-F1
#
_entry.id   AF-A0A9E5IDM4-F1
#
_cell.length_a   1.000
_cell.length_b   1.000
_cell.length_c   1.000
_cell.angle_alpha   90.00
_cell.angle_beta   90.00
_cell.angle_gamma   90.00
#
_symmetry.space_group_name_H-M   'P 1'
#
loop_
_entity.id
_entity.type
_entity.pdbx_description
1 polymer ?
#
loop_
_entity_poly.entity_id
_entity_poly.type
_entity_poly.pdbx_seq_one_letter_code
_entity_poly.pdbx_strand_id
1 'polypeptide(L)' 'MALPSTGLKNIYEKIEPMMQGNEDLLRTQLGNINDGSEITTAQLLRLQYLIARYTVTATTFANIIKEMSDSLKGVATKIG' A
#
# COMPACT_ATOMS: atom_id res chain seq x y z
N MET A 1 13.17 19.16 -21.32
CA MET A 1 13.49 18.42 -20.07
C MET A 1 12.35 17.45 -19.82
N ALA A 2 12.58 16.16 -20.09
CA ALA A 2 11.54 15.13 -19.98
C ALA A 2 11.21 14.89 -18.49
N LEU A 3 9.92 14.80 -18.22
CA LEU A 3 9.32 14.96 -16.91
C LEU A 3 9.68 13.81 -15.94
N PRO A 4 9.77 14.09 -14.62
CA PRO A 4 9.85 13.11 -13.55
C PRO A 4 8.60 12.22 -13.39
N SER A 5 7.63 12.33 -14.30
CA SER A 5 6.35 11.60 -14.29
C SER A 5 6.48 10.08 -14.51
N THR A 6 7.59 9.59 -15.07
CA THR A 6 7.81 8.15 -15.29
C THR A 6 8.14 7.41 -14.01
N GLY A 7 8.87 8.01 -13.06
CA GLY A 7 9.25 7.34 -11.81
C GLY A 7 8.05 7.09 -10.88
N LEU A 8 7.23 8.12 -10.66
CA LEU A 8 6.02 8.02 -9.83
C LEU A 8 5.01 7.04 -10.42
N LYS A 9 4.80 7.10 -11.74
CA LYS A 9 3.91 6.18 -12.45
C LYS A 9 4.40 4.74 -12.33
N ASN A 10 5.69 4.48 -12.52
CA ASN A 10 6.27 3.13 -12.38
C ASN A 10 6.19 2.59 -10.94
N ILE A 11 6.30 3.45 -9.93
CA ILE A 11 6.18 3.07 -8.51
C ILE A 11 4.71 2.78 -8.18
N TYR A 12 3.79 3.63 -8.64
CA TYR A 12 2.35 3.41 -8.52
C TYR A 12 1.93 2.09 -9.18
N GLU A 13 2.32 1.86 -10.43
CA GLU A 13 2.01 0.65 -11.21
C GLU A 13 2.55 -0.63 -10.55
N LYS A 14 3.61 -0.55 -9.74
CA LYS A 14 4.14 -1.70 -9.00
C LYS A 14 3.44 -1.93 -7.67
N ILE A 15 2.99 -0.86 -7.00
CA ILE A 15 2.46 -0.95 -5.63
C ILE A 15 0.95 -1.15 -5.61
N GLU A 16 0.21 -0.54 -6.54
CA GLU A 16 -1.22 -0.70 -6.70
C GLU A 16 -1.66 -2.19 -6.76
N PRO A 17 -1.07 -3.06 -7.62
CA PRO A 17 -1.45 -4.47 -7.65
C PRO A 17 -1.10 -5.22 -6.36
N MET A 18 -0.05 -4.81 -5.64
CA MET A 18 0.30 -5.40 -4.34
C MET A 18 -0.69 -4.99 -3.24
N MET A 19 -1.17 -3.75 -3.27
CA MET A 19 -2.22 -3.28 -2.36
C MET A 19 -3.55 -3.97 -2.64
N GLN A 20 -3.98 -4.02 -3.90
CA GLN A 20 -5.21 -4.70 -4.31
C GLN A 20 -5.16 -6.19 -3.93
N GLY A 21 -4.05 -6.89 -4.22
CA GLY A 21 -3.90 -8.29 -3.83
C GLY A 21 -3.95 -8.52 -2.31
N ASN A 22 -3.40 -7.60 -1.51
CA ASN A 22 -3.53 -7.67 -0.05
C ASN A 22 -4.96 -7.38 0.43
N GLU A 23 -5.68 -6.45 -0.20
CA GLU A 23 -7.07 -6.15 0.12
C GLU A 23 -7.99 -7.33 -0.23
N ASP A 24 -7.79 -7.96 -1.37
CA ASP A 24 -8.52 -9.16 -1.79
C ASP A 24 -8.29 -10.34 -0.84
N LEU A 25 -7.04 -10.54 -0.39
CA LEU A 25 -6.72 -11.54 0.62
C LEU A 25 -7.40 -11.26 1.96
N LEU A 26 -7.47 -9.99 2.36
CA LEU A 26 -8.15 -9.54 3.57
C LEU A 26 -9.67 -9.77 3.46
N ARG A 27 -10.28 -9.38 2.35
CA ARG A 27 -11.70 -9.61 2.07
C ARG A 27 -12.04 -11.09 2.04
N THR A 28 -11.18 -11.91 1.42
CA THR A 28 -11.34 -13.37 1.40
C THR A 28 -11.24 -13.97 2.80
N GLN A 29 -10.27 -13.53 3.62
CA GLN A 29 -10.16 -14.00 5.00
C GLN A 29 -11.34 -13.56 5.87
N LEU A 30 -11.82 -12.33 5.72
CA LEU A 30 -13.03 -11.85 6.41
C LEU A 30 -14.27 -12.63 5.96
N GLY A 31 -14.42 -12.92 4.67
CA GLY A 31 -15.53 -13.73 4.14
C GLY A 31 -15.46 -15.21 4.55
N ASN A 32 -14.28 -15.72 4.91
CA ASN A 32 -14.12 -17.08 5.45
C ASN A 32 -14.39 -17.16 6.96
N ILE A 33 -14.57 -16.02 7.65
CA ILE A 33 -15.05 -15.99 9.01
C ILE A 33 -16.58 -16.08 8.92
N ASN A 34 -17.13 -17.28 9.12
CA ASN A 34 -18.58 -17.47 9.18
C ASN A 34 -19.16 -16.62 10.33
N ASP A 35 -20.14 -15.77 10.01
CA ASP A 35 -20.90 -15.02 11.00
C ASP A 35 -21.52 -15.99 12.03
N GLY A 36 -20.96 -16.01 13.25
CA GLY A 36 -21.46 -16.82 14.36
C GLY A 36 -20.64 -18.06 14.73
N SER A 37 -19.55 -18.37 14.04
CA SER A 37 -18.60 -19.42 14.46
C SER A 37 -17.46 -18.84 15.32
N GLU A 38 -16.94 -19.60 16.28
CA GLU A 38 -15.76 -19.18 17.05
C GLU A 38 -14.57 -18.93 16.11
N ILE A 39 -14.04 -17.72 16.13
CA ILE A 39 -12.84 -17.39 15.37
C ILE A 39 -11.66 -18.09 16.04
N THR A 40 -11.01 -18.98 15.31
CA THR A 40 -9.82 -19.67 15.83
C THR A 40 -8.66 -18.68 15.99
N THR A 41 -7.79 -18.92 16.98
CA THR A 41 -6.58 -18.11 17.20
C THR A 41 -5.71 -18.01 15.94
N ALA A 42 -5.67 -19.07 15.12
CA ALA A 42 -4.94 -19.09 13.86
C ALA A 42 -5.54 -18.13 12.82
N GLN A 43 -6.87 -18.03 12.72
CA GLN A 43 -7.55 -17.07 11.85
C GLN A 43 -7.33 -15.63 12.31
N LEU A 44 -7.36 -15.36 13.62
CA LEU A 44 -7.05 -14.03 14.18
C LEU A 44 -5.60 -13.61 13.89
N LEU A 45 -4.63 -14.50 14.10
CA LEU A 45 -3.22 -14.24 13.77
C LEU A 45 -3.03 -13.95 12.29
N ARG A 46 -3.71 -14.71 11.42
CA ARG A 46 -3.65 -14.50 9.97
C ARG A 46 -4.26 -13.17 9.57
N LEU A 47 -5.37 -12.77 10.16
CA LEU A 47 -6.00 -11.48 9.93
C LEU A 47 -5.08 -10.33 10.39
N GLN A 48 -4.53 -10.42 11.60
CA GLN A 48 -3.57 -9.43 12.13
C GLN A 48 -2.34 -9.29 11.22
N TYR A 49 -1.80 -10.40 10.73
CA TYR A 49 -0.68 -10.39 9.79
C TYR A 49 -1.03 -9.67 8.49
N LEU A 50 -2.20 -9.95 7.91
CA LEU A 50 -2.64 -9.31 6.67
C LEU A 50 -2.88 -7.81 6.86
N ILE A 51 -3.47 -7.39 7.98
CA ILE A 51 -3.65 -5.97 8.33
C ILE A 51 -2.28 -5.28 8.48
N ALA A 52 -1.34 -5.90 9.19
CA ALA A 52 0.01 -5.35 9.37
C ALA A 52 0.72 -5.21 8.02
N ARG A 53 0.64 -6.23 7.16
CA ARG A 53 1.25 -6.22 5.83
C ARG A 53 0.67 -5.12 4.94
N TYR A 54 -0.66 -4.96 4.94
CA TYR A 54 -1.32 -3.88 4.21
C TYR A 54 -0.88 -2.50 4.73
N THR A 55 -0.89 -2.32 6.06
CA THR A 55 -0.50 -1.06 6.71
C THR A 55 0.93 -0.65 6.38
N VAL A 56 1.88 -1.59 6.46
CA VAL A 56 3.29 -1.33 6.11
C VAL A 56 3.42 -0.95 4.63
N THR A 57 2.77 -1.70 3.74
CA THR A 57 2.82 -1.43 2.29
C THR A 57 2.27 -0.03 1.96
N ALA A 58 1.13 0.33 2.54
CA ALA A 58 0.52 1.64 2.36
C ALA A 58 1.37 2.78 2.95
N THR A 59 1.96 2.58 4.13
CA THR A 59 2.82 3.58 4.77
C THR A 59 4.11 3.82 3.97
N THR A 60 4.77 2.75 3.53
CA THR A 60 5.97 2.84 2.68
C THR A 60 5.64 3.55 1.37
N PHE A 61 4.50 3.24 0.74
CA PHE A 61 4.06 3.95 -0.46
C PHE A 61 3.85 5.44 -0.23
N ALA A 62 3.10 5.80 0.82
CA ALA A 62 2.84 7.19 1.16
C ALA A 62 4.13 7.98 1.40
N ASN A 63 5.12 7.37 2.08
CA ASN A 63 6.42 7.98 2.31
C ASN A 63 7.21 8.18 1.01
N ILE A 64 7.22 7.19 0.11
CA ILE A 64 7.89 7.32 -1.20
C ILE A 64 7.27 8.45 -2.03
N ILE A 65 5.94 8.51 -2.12
CA ILE A 65 5.23 9.58 -2.84
C ILE A 65 5.58 10.94 -2.23
N LYS A 66 5.62 11.03 -0.90
CA LYS A 66 5.94 12.27 -0.19
C LYS A 66 7.36 12.75 -0.49
N GLU A 67 8.37 11.89 -0.35
CA GLU A 67 9.77 12.27 -0.63
C GLU A 67 9.98 12.67 -2.10
N MET A 68 9.33 11.97 -3.03
CA MET A 68 9.37 12.37 -4.44
C MET A 68 8.70 13.72 -4.67
N SER A 69 7.53 13.96 -4.07
CA SER A 69 6.84 15.26 -4.16
C SER A 69 7.71 16.40 -3.60
N ASP A 70 8.37 16.17 -2.46
CA ASP A 70 9.26 17.15 -1.85
C ASP A 70 10.52 17.39 -2.70
N SER A 71 11.06 16.35 -3.34
CA SER A 71 12.15 16.47 -4.31
C SER A 71 11.75 17.31 -5.54
N LEU A 72 10.55 17.10 -6.08
CA LEU A 72 10.00 17.90 -7.18
C LEU A 72 9.83 19.36 -6.82
N LYS A 73 9.29 19.64 -5.63
CA LYS A 73 9.19 21.01 -5.11
C LYS A 73 10.57 21.64 -4.97
N GLY A 74 11.55 20.90 -4.44
CA GLY A 74 12.93 21.37 -4.31
C GLY A 74 13.59 21.72 -5.64
N VAL A 75 13.31 20.96 -6.71
CA VAL A 75 13.76 21.29 -8.07
C VAL A 75 13.01 22.49 -8.64
N ALA A 76 11.69 22.55 -8.48
CA ALA A 76 10.88 23.67 -8.96
C ALA A 76 11.31 25.01 -8.34
N THR A 77 11.58 25.03 -7.03
CA THR A 77 12.11 26.22 -6.31
C THR A 77 13.49 26.65 -6.78
N LYS A 78 14.28 25.77 -7.42
CA LYS A 78 15.60 26.12 -7.98
C LYS A 78 15.54 26.63 -9.42
N ILE A 79 14.43 26.39 -10.12
CA ILE A 79 14.24 26.77 -11.53
C ILE A 79 13.42 28.07 -11.67
N GLY A 80 12.50 28.33 -10.74
CA GLY A 80 11.84 29.64 -10.58
C GLY A 80 12.70 30.61 -9.78
#